data_AF-A0A7C4TK49-F1
#
_entry.id   AF-A0A7C4TK49-F1
#
_cell.length_a   1.000
_cell.length_b   1.000
_cell.length_c   1.000
_cell.angle_alpha   90.00
_cell.angle_beta   90.00
_cell.angle_gamma   90.00
#
_symmetry.space_group_name_H-M   'P 1'
#
loop_
_entity.id
_entity.type
_entity.pdbx_description
1 polymer ?
#
loop_
_entity_poly.entity_id
_entity_poly.type
_entity_poly.pdbx_seq_one_letter_code
_entity_poly.pdbx_strand_id
1 'polypeptide(L)'
;MSVAMASLATAATARGHGPWAETADISAHSQLGHQQSFLLAAIGAAWLLALEANERQQAVRSRQFATQLWQSEHEVALTLQRSLMPPTVARTETTTAAGTYLPAPGILQVGGDWYDVVDTGDGRIVLLVGDVVGHGLGAATTMGKLSSAARALAFARPDPA
;
A
#
# COMPACT_ATOMS: atom_id res chain seq x y z
N MET A 1 -16.91 -23.10 -4.74
CA MET A 1 -16.59 -24.24 -3.85
C MET A 1 -17.80 -24.73 -3.04
N SER A 2 -18.79 -23.89 -2.74
CA SER A 2 -19.99 -24.29 -1.96
C SER A 2 -20.94 -25.28 -2.66
N VAL A 3 -20.96 -25.36 -3.99
CA VAL A 3 -21.85 -26.28 -4.72
C VAL A 3 -21.37 -27.74 -4.63
N ALA A 4 -20.06 -27.97 -4.49
CA ALA A 4 -19.49 -29.32 -4.47
C ALA A 4 -19.76 -30.09 -3.16
N MET A 5 -19.85 -29.37 -2.03
CA MET A 5 -20.09 -29.99 -0.72
C MET A 5 -21.55 -30.42 -0.53
N ALA A 6 -22.50 -29.68 -1.10
CA ALA A 6 -23.92 -30.03 -1.04
C ALA A 6 -24.23 -31.34 -1.81
N SER A 7 -23.53 -31.60 -2.92
CA SER A 7 -23.79 -32.78 -3.77
C SER A 7 -23.36 -34.11 -3.13
N LEU A 8 -22.27 -34.12 -2.34
CA LEU A 8 -21.77 -35.34 -1.69
C LEU A 8 -22.69 -35.83 -0.55
N ALA A 9 -23.27 -34.91 0.21
CA ALA A 9 -24.25 -35.24 1.25
C ALA A 9 -25.53 -35.86 0.64
N THR A 10 -25.98 -35.34 -0.51
CA THR A 10 -27.16 -35.84 -1.23
C THR A 10 -26.95 -37.28 -1.74
N ALA A 11 -25.77 -37.59 -2.29
CA ALA A 11 -25.47 -38.91 -2.85
C ALA A 11 -25.29 -40.02 -1.80
N ALA A 12 -24.89 -39.66 -0.58
CA ALA A 12 -24.80 -40.60 0.55
C ALA A 12 -26.18 -40.85 1.18
N THR A 13 -27.04 -39.82 1.23
CA THR A 13 -28.41 -39.90 1.76
C THR A 13 -29.32 -40.73 0.84
N ALA A 14 -29.18 -40.58 -0.48
CA ALA A 14 -29.98 -41.33 -1.46
C ALA A 14 -29.70 -42.85 -1.50
N ARG A 15 -28.58 -43.31 -0.93
CA ARG A 15 -28.19 -44.73 -0.87
C ARG A 15 -28.48 -45.41 0.47
N GLY A 16 -29.16 -44.74 1.40
CA GLY A 16 -29.59 -45.34 2.68
C GLY A 16 -28.45 -45.59 3.68
N HIS A 17 -27.31 -44.90 3.53
CA HIS A 17 -26.15 -45.02 4.44
C HIS A 17 -25.88 -43.76 5.25
N GLY A 18 -26.90 -42.90 5.41
CA GLY A 18 -26.85 -41.73 6.30
C GLY A 18 -27.25 -42.07 7.74
N PRO A 19 -27.06 -41.14 8.69
CA PRO A 19 -27.38 -41.30 10.12
C PRO A 19 -28.86 -41.57 10.44
N TRP A 20 -29.70 -41.76 9.42
CA TRP A 20 -31.15 -41.97 9.51
C TRP A 20 -31.58 -43.35 9.00
N ALA A 21 -30.65 -44.28 8.76
CA ALA A 21 -30.95 -45.65 8.31
C ALA A 21 -31.93 -46.39 9.25
N GLU A 22 -31.94 -46.04 10.55
CA GLU A 22 -32.88 -46.55 11.56
C GLU A 22 -34.32 -45.98 11.46
N THR A 23 -34.54 -44.93 10.66
CA THR A 23 -35.87 -44.30 10.49
C THR A 23 -36.65 -44.85 9.30
N ALA A 24 -36.26 -46.00 8.76
CA ALA A 24 -36.88 -46.62 7.58
C ALA A 24 -38.38 -46.98 7.77
N ASP A 25 -38.85 -47.06 9.03
CA ASP A 25 -40.22 -47.45 9.40
C ASP A 25 -41.21 -46.26 9.56
N ILE A 26 -40.76 -45.02 9.31
CA ILE A 26 -41.60 -43.81 9.41
C ILE A 26 -42.18 -43.45 8.03
N SER A 27 -43.43 -42.97 7.98
CA SER A 27 -44.11 -42.64 6.71
C SER A 27 -43.26 -41.74 5.79
N ALA A 28 -43.35 -41.93 4.47
CA ALA A 28 -42.51 -41.20 3.50
C ALA A 28 -42.57 -39.67 3.64
N HIS A 29 -43.70 -39.12 4.10
CA HIS A 29 -43.89 -37.69 4.34
C HIS A 29 -43.09 -37.18 5.55
N SER A 30 -42.99 -37.98 6.62
CA SER A 30 -42.14 -37.66 7.77
C SER A 30 -40.65 -37.76 7.46
N GLN A 31 -40.22 -38.73 6.65
CA GLN A 31 -38.83 -38.84 6.20
C GLN A 31 -38.40 -37.63 5.35
N LEU A 32 -39.25 -37.16 4.43
CA LEU A 32 -39.01 -35.95 3.65
C LEU A 32 -38.88 -34.69 4.53
N GLY A 33 -39.72 -34.57 5.56
CA GLY A 33 -39.65 -33.46 6.52
C GLY A 33 -38.35 -33.43 7.32
N HIS A 34 -37.90 -34.60 7.82
CA HIS A 34 -36.62 -34.69 8.52
C HIS A 34 -35.44 -34.34 7.62
N GLN A 35 -35.42 -34.86 6.37
CA GLN A 35 -34.37 -34.56 5.40
C GLN A 35 -34.34 -33.07 5.03
N GLN A 36 -35.48 -32.45 4.82
CA GLN A 36 -35.55 -31.02 4.49
C GLN A 36 -35.10 -30.12 5.65
N SER A 37 -35.48 -30.44 6.90
CA SER A 37 -35.07 -29.66 8.07
C SER A 37 -33.54 -29.67 8.28
N PHE A 38 -32.91 -30.83 8.07
CA PHE A 38 -31.46 -30.97 8.12
C PHE A 38 -30.76 -30.14 7.04
N LEU A 39 -31.27 -30.18 5.79
CA LEU A 39 -30.68 -29.41 4.70
C LEU A 39 -30.74 -27.90 4.96
N LEU A 40 -31.87 -27.39 5.46
CA LEU A 40 -32.00 -25.98 5.79
C LEU A 40 -31.03 -25.56 6.91
N ALA A 41 -30.91 -26.37 7.97
CA ALA A 41 -29.97 -26.11 9.05
C ALA A 41 -28.51 -26.12 8.57
N ALA A 42 -28.15 -27.09 7.73
CA ALA A 42 -26.79 -27.20 7.18
C ALA A 42 -26.44 -26.03 6.26
N ILE A 43 -27.36 -25.61 5.38
CA ILE A 43 -27.18 -24.46 4.50
C ILE A 43 -27.08 -23.16 5.32
N GLY A 44 -27.94 -22.97 6.32
CA GLY A 44 -27.93 -21.80 7.20
C GLY A 44 -26.61 -21.69 7.98
N ALA A 45 -26.12 -22.80 8.55
CA ALA A 45 -24.83 -22.84 9.24
C ALA A 45 -23.67 -22.53 8.29
N ALA A 46 -23.67 -23.08 7.08
CA ALA A 46 -22.65 -22.78 6.07
C ALA A 46 -22.70 -21.30 5.62
N TRP A 47 -23.89 -20.72 5.47
CA TRP A 47 -24.07 -19.32 5.12
C TRP A 47 -23.60 -18.39 6.25
N LEU A 48 -23.90 -18.73 7.51
CA LEU A 48 -23.45 -17.98 8.68
C LEU A 48 -21.91 -17.98 8.80
N LEU A 49 -21.27 -19.14 8.62
CA LEU A 49 -19.81 -19.25 8.59
C LEU A 49 -19.20 -18.44 7.42
N ALA A 50 -19.87 -18.42 6.26
CA ALA A 50 -19.41 -17.66 5.10
C ALA A 50 -19.51 -16.14 5.34
N LEU A 51 -20.54 -15.66 6.02
CA LEU A 51 -20.67 -14.25 6.41
C LEU A 51 -19.52 -13.81 7.32
N GLU A 52 -19.27 -14.57 8.38
CA GLU A 52 -18.22 -14.25 9.33
C GLU A 52 -16.82 -14.33 8.67
N ALA A 53 -16.60 -15.33 7.80
CA ALA A 53 -15.38 -15.43 7.03
C ALA A 53 -15.19 -14.25 6.07
N ASN A 54 -16.27 -13.76 5.47
CA ASN A 54 -16.23 -12.63 4.55
C ASN A 54 -15.83 -11.33 5.26
N GLU A 55 -16.39 -11.06 6.45
CA GLU A 55 -16.00 -9.89 7.26
C GLU A 55 -14.51 -9.93 7.62
N ARG A 56 -14.02 -11.11 8.06
CA ARG A 56 -12.60 -11.32 8.37
C ARG A 56 -11.72 -11.10 7.13
N GLN A 57 -12.14 -11.57 5.95
CA GLN A 57 -11.39 -11.39 4.72
C GLN A 57 -11.37 -9.93 4.25
N GLN A 58 -12.47 -9.20 4.39
CA GLN A 58 -12.52 -7.78 4.04
C GLN A 58 -11.56 -6.96 4.89
N ALA A 59 -11.47 -7.25 6.20
CA ALA A 59 -10.55 -6.58 7.11
C ALA A 59 -9.06 -6.84 6.76
N VAL A 60 -8.72 -8.04 6.30
CA VAL A 60 -7.35 -8.37 5.89
C VAL A 60 -7.02 -7.72 4.55
N ARG A 61 -7.93 -7.76 3.58
CA ARG A 61 -7.72 -7.17 2.24
C ARG A 61 -7.57 -5.66 2.29
N SER A 62 -8.37 -4.95 3.10
CA SER A 62 -8.27 -3.49 3.22
C SER A 62 -6.92 -3.06 3.81
N ARG A 63 -6.43 -3.77 4.84
CA ARG A 63 -5.11 -3.53 5.44
C ARG A 63 -3.98 -3.79 4.46
N GLN A 64 -4.06 -4.88 3.68
CA GLN A 64 -3.03 -5.21 2.68
C GLN A 64 -2.97 -4.15 1.58
N PHE A 65 -4.12 -3.74 1.06
CA PHE A 65 -4.18 -2.72 0.02
C PHE A 65 -3.63 -1.37 0.50
N ALA A 66 -4.02 -0.92 1.70
CA ALA A 66 -3.50 0.33 2.27
C ALA A 66 -1.98 0.28 2.48
N THR A 67 -1.45 -0.85 2.93
CA THR A 67 -0.01 -1.04 3.12
C THR A 67 0.74 -0.99 1.79
N GLN A 68 0.22 -1.67 0.75
CA GLN A 68 0.83 -1.67 -0.58
C GLN A 68 0.80 -0.29 -1.23
N LEU A 69 -0.33 0.42 -1.12
CA LEU A 69 -0.45 1.79 -1.64
C LEU A 69 0.55 2.72 -0.96
N TRP A 70 0.62 2.66 0.37
CA TRP A 70 1.54 3.48 1.15
C TRP A 70 3.02 3.18 0.83
N GLN A 71 3.39 1.91 0.65
CA GLN A 71 4.74 1.53 0.24
C GLN A 71 5.09 2.05 -1.16
N SER A 72 4.17 1.93 -2.11
CA SER A 72 4.37 2.43 -3.48
C SER A 72 4.53 3.96 -3.51
N GLU A 73 3.65 4.71 -2.83
CA GLU A 73 3.77 6.16 -2.72
C GLU A 73 5.08 6.60 -2.06
N HIS A 74 5.53 5.84 -1.06
CA HIS A 74 6.80 6.09 -0.38
C HIS A 74 8.01 5.88 -1.31
N GLU A 75 8.03 4.78 -2.07
CA GLU A 75 9.11 4.47 -3.00
C GLU A 75 9.22 5.53 -4.11
N VAL A 76 8.08 5.99 -4.64
CA VAL A 76 8.02 7.07 -5.64
C VAL A 76 8.56 8.37 -5.05
N ALA A 77 8.14 8.75 -3.85
CA ALA A 77 8.59 9.97 -3.20
C ALA A 77 10.11 9.95 -2.92
N LEU A 78 10.66 8.81 -2.46
CA LEU A 78 12.10 8.64 -2.24
C LEU A 78 12.90 8.74 -3.54
N THR A 79 12.40 8.13 -4.60
CA THR A 79 13.05 8.18 -5.92
C THR A 79 13.07 9.60 -6.45
N LEU A 80 11.96 10.32 -6.34
CA LEU A 80 11.87 11.74 -6.70
C LEU A 80 12.84 12.57 -5.86
N GLN A 81 12.87 12.38 -4.54
CA GLN A 81 13.76 13.11 -3.65
C GLN A 81 15.24 12.92 -4.04
N ARG A 82 15.68 11.68 -4.25
CA ARG A 82 17.06 11.37 -4.67
C ARG A 82 17.41 11.98 -6.02
N SER A 83 16.47 12.02 -6.96
CA SER A 83 16.69 12.64 -8.28
C SER A 83 16.85 14.15 -8.23
N LEU A 84 16.32 14.78 -7.17
CA LEU A 84 16.37 16.21 -6.95
C LEU A 84 17.54 16.64 -6.07
N MET A 85 18.29 15.69 -5.50
CA MET A 85 19.50 15.98 -4.74
C MET A 85 20.70 16.13 -5.71
N PRO A 86 21.56 17.14 -5.52
CA PRO A 86 22.70 17.36 -6.39
C PRO A 86 23.74 16.26 -6.19
N PRO A 87 24.70 16.12 -7.12
CA PRO A 87 25.93 15.39 -6.86
C PRO A 87 26.55 15.91 -5.56
N THR A 88 26.99 14.99 -4.70
CA THR A 88 27.53 15.23 -3.35
C THR A 88 28.67 16.25 -3.30
N VAL A 89 29.31 16.55 -4.44
CA VAL A 89 30.45 17.46 -4.56
C VAL A 89 30.32 18.33 -5.81
N ALA A 90 30.42 19.65 -5.64
CA ALA A 90 30.67 20.61 -6.72
C ALA A 90 32.01 21.30 -6.49
N ARG A 91 32.80 21.51 -7.55
CA ARG A 91 34.16 22.04 -7.43
C ARG A 91 34.47 23.03 -8.55
N THR A 92 34.89 24.23 -8.18
CA THR A 92 35.50 25.23 -9.07
C THR A 92 37.02 25.22 -8.91
N GLU A 93 37.74 26.04 -9.69
CA GLU A 93 39.20 26.17 -9.58
C GLU A 93 39.65 26.69 -8.20
N THR A 94 38.78 27.43 -7.50
CA THR A 94 39.09 28.12 -6.24
C THR A 94 38.29 27.62 -5.04
N THR A 95 37.17 26.92 -5.25
CA THR A 95 36.22 26.56 -4.19
C THR A 95 35.71 25.12 -4.34
N THR A 96 35.55 24.41 -3.23
CA THR A 96 34.94 23.07 -3.20
C THR A 96 33.76 23.08 -2.25
N ALA A 97 32.61 22.57 -2.70
CA ALA A 97 31.42 22.37 -1.89
C ALA A 97 31.14 20.86 -1.76
N ALA A 98 30.87 20.42 -0.54
CA ALA A 98 30.49 19.05 -0.23
C ALA A 98 29.26 19.06 0.68
N GLY A 99 28.33 18.14 0.46
CA GLY A 99 27.11 18.01 1.26
C GLY A 99 26.73 16.56 1.47
N THR A 100 26.06 16.26 2.58
CA THR A 100 25.49 14.92 2.82
C THR A 100 24.08 15.09 3.37
N TYR A 101 23.11 14.44 2.72
CA TYR A 101 21.75 14.37 3.23
C TYR A 101 21.58 13.15 4.11
N LEU A 102 21.18 13.36 5.36
CA LEU A 102 20.91 12.31 6.34
C LEU A 102 19.40 12.28 6.64
N PRO A 103 18.64 11.36 6.00
CA PRO A 103 17.22 11.21 6.33
C PRO A 103 17.04 10.71 7.76
N ALA A 104 15.94 11.09 8.41
CA ALA A 104 15.59 10.58 9.73
C ALA A 104 15.35 9.05 9.68
N PRO A 105 15.87 8.26 10.65
CA PRO A 105 15.64 6.83 10.71
C PRO A 105 14.19 6.50 11.13
N GLY A 106 13.49 5.66 10.35
CA GLY A 106 12.12 5.22 10.65
C GLY A 106 11.32 4.84 9.41
N ILE A 107 10.05 4.43 9.60
CA ILE A 107 9.11 4.02 8.54
C ILE A 107 8.57 5.24 7.76
N LEU A 108 8.75 6.47 8.23
CA LEU A 108 8.09 7.68 7.71
C LEU A 108 9.19 8.76 7.61
N GLN A 109 9.54 9.37 6.48
CA GLN A 109 8.77 10.29 5.65
C GLN A 109 9.81 10.96 4.71
N VAL A 110 9.50 11.19 3.43
CA VAL A 110 10.34 12.07 2.60
C VAL A 110 10.33 13.45 3.23
N GLY A 111 11.51 13.89 3.70
CA GLY A 111 11.69 15.16 4.40
C GLY A 111 11.47 16.35 3.47
N GLY A 112 11.01 17.46 4.06
CA GLY A 112 10.87 18.74 3.37
C GLY A 112 12.20 19.42 3.05
N ASP A 113 13.26 19.04 3.77
CA ASP A 113 14.59 19.59 3.64
C ASP A 113 15.26 19.20 2.30
N TRP A 114 15.83 20.19 1.63
CA TRP A 114 16.62 20.01 0.42
C TRP A 114 17.77 21.02 0.36
N TYR A 115 18.79 20.68 -0.43
CA TYR A 115 19.84 21.61 -0.78
C TYR A 115 20.23 21.45 -2.24
N ASP A 116 20.74 22.52 -2.86
CA ASP A 116 21.34 22.49 -4.19
C ASP A 116 22.65 23.28 -4.24
N VAL A 117 23.59 22.85 -5.09
CA VAL A 117 24.89 23.49 -5.29
C VAL A 117 25.07 23.79 -6.76
N VAL A 118 25.20 25.08 -7.09
CA VAL A 118 25.27 25.56 -8.47
C VAL A 118 26.58 26.32 -8.67
N ASP A 119 27.37 25.90 -9.66
CA ASP A 119 28.53 26.64 -10.17
C ASP A 119 28.03 27.72 -11.14
N THR A 120 28.36 28.98 -10.85
CA THR A 120 27.95 30.14 -11.67
C THR A 120 28.88 30.41 -12.85
N GLY A 121 29.99 29.67 -12.98
CA GLY A 121 30.94 29.75 -14.08
C GLY A 121 31.96 30.89 -13.99
N ASP A 122 31.87 31.73 -12.97
CA ASP A 122 32.80 32.85 -12.67
C ASP A 122 33.68 32.57 -11.44
N GLY A 123 33.82 31.28 -11.10
CA GLY A 123 34.57 30.83 -9.93
C GLY A 123 33.81 30.89 -8.60
N ARG A 124 32.55 31.35 -8.61
CA ARG A 124 31.66 31.34 -7.44
C ARG A 124 30.80 30.07 -7.40
N ILE A 125 30.35 29.73 -6.19
CA ILE A 125 29.39 28.63 -5.95
C ILE A 125 28.22 29.20 -5.16
N VAL A 126 27.00 28.91 -5.61
CA VAL A 126 25.76 29.24 -4.89
C VAL A 126 25.26 27.99 -4.18
N LEU A 127 25.07 28.09 -2.86
CA LEU A 127 24.41 27.07 -2.05
C LEU A 127 22.95 27.48 -1.84
N LEU A 128 22.03 26.62 -2.26
CA LEU A 128 20.60 26.74 -2.05
C LEU A 128 20.21 25.75 -0.95
N VAL A 129 19.41 26.18 0.02
CA VAL A 129 18.84 25.30 1.06
C VAL A 129 17.39 25.72 1.27
N GLY A 130 16.50 24.75 1.46
CA GLY A 130 15.11 25.02 1.81
C GLY A 130 14.47 23.88 2.56
N ASP A 131 13.35 24.18 3.22
CA ASP A 131 12.48 23.22 3.90
C ASP A 131 11.04 23.43 3.42
N VAL A 132 10.36 22.34 3.08
CA VAL A 132 8.97 22.30 2.67
C VAL A 132 8.14 21.71 3.80
N VAL A 133 7.21 22.50 4.34
CA VAL A 133 6.28 22.05 5.38
C VAL A 133 5.53 20.80 4.93
N GLY A 134 5.59 19.75 5.75
CA GLY A 134 4.90 18.48 5.52
C GLY A 134 5.85 17.37 5.06
N HIS A 135 5.27 16.30 4.51
CA HIS A 135 6.02 15.10 4.17
C HIS A 135 5.40 14.29 3.02
N GLY A 136 6.18 13.38 2.45
CA GLY A 136 5.72 12.43 1.42
C GLY A 136 5.63 13.04 0.03
N LEU A 137 4.80 12.45 -0.84
CA LEU A 137 4.77 12.77 -2.28
C LEU A 137 4.43 14.24 -2.59
N GLY A 138 3.52 14.83 -1.83
CA GLY A 138 3.15 16.24 -1.97
C GLY A 138 4.31 17.20 -1.66
N ALA A 139 5.01 16.96 -0.55
CA ALA A 139 6.21 17.73 -0.17
C ALA A 139 7.34 17.55 -1.20
N ALA A 140 7.59 16.32 -1.64
CA ALA A 140 8.60 16.01 -2.66
C ALA A 140 8.33 16.71 -4.00
N THR A 141 7.07 16.80 -4.42
CA THR A 141 6.67 17.49 -5.66
C THR A 141 6.91 19.01 -5.55
N THR A 142 6.56 19.60 -4.40
CA THR A 142 6.79 21.04 -4.13
C THR A 142 8.29 21.33 -4.06
N MET A 143 9.06 20.48 -3.38
CA MET A 143 10.51 20.54 -3.31
C MET A 143 11.14 20.58 -4.71
N GLY A 144 10.72 19.70 -5.62
CA GLY A 144 11.24 19.67 -7.00
C GLY A 144 10.96 20.94 -7.79
N LYS A 145 9.78 21.54 -7.62
CA LYS A 145 9.43 22.83 -8.25
C LYS A 145 10.28 23.98 -7.70
N LEU A 146 10.42 24.07 -6.37
CA LEU A 146 11.20 25.11 -5.71
C LEU A 146 12.68 25.01 -6.05
N SER A 147 13.26 23.81 -5.97
CA SER A 147 14.65 23.54 -6.32
C SER A 147 14.93 23.92 -7.78
N SER A 148 14.09 23.49 -8.72
CA SER A 148 14.24 23.83 -10.14
C SER A 148 14.18 25.34 -10.40
N ALA A 149 13.23 26.04 -9.78
CA ALA A 149 13.09 27.49 -9.92
C ALA A 149 14.26 28.26 -9.30
N ALA A 150 14.70 27.85 -8.10
CA ALA A 150 15.85 28.44 -7.41
C ALA A 150 17.14 28.24 -8.21
N ARG A 151 17.36 27.05 -8.76
CA ARG A 151 18.50 26.76 -9.66
C ARG A 151 18.45 27.65 -10.91
N ALA A 152 17.30 27.80 -11.54
CA ALA A 152 17.15 28.69 -12.70
C ALA A 152 17.46 30.16 -12.36
N LEU A 153 17.03 30.62 -11.19
CA LEU A 153 17.33 31.97 -10.69
C LEU A 153 18.83 32.15 -10.41
N ALA A 154 19.49 31.15 -9.84
CA ALA A 154 20.93 31.19 -9.58
C ALA A 154 21.75 31.36 -10.87
N PHE A 155 21.33 30.72 -11.98
CA PHE A 155 21.94 30.95 -13.29
C PHE A 155 21.59 32.31 -13.91
N ALA A 156 20.37 32.81 -13.68
CA ALA A 156 19.91 34.08 -14.24
C ALA A 156 20.49 35.31 -13.51
N ARG A 157 20.89 35.16 -12.24
CA ARG A 157 21.50 36.23 -11.43
C ARG A 157 22.72 35.70 -10.68
N PRO A 158 23.90 35.73 -11.31
CA PRO A 158 25.14 35.33 -10.66
C PRO A 158 25.62 36.31 -9.59
N ASP A 159 25.01 37.50 -9.45
CA ASP A 159 25.43 38.52 -8.49
C ASP A 159 24.44 38.64 -7.31
N PRO A 160 24.83 38.22 -6.08
CA PRO A 160 24.11 38.58 -4.88
C PRO A 160 24.37 40.07 -4.59
N ALA A 161 23.30 40.84 -4.43
CA ALA A 161 23.38 42.24 -4.01
C ALA A 161 24.04 42.40 -2.64
#